data_AF-A0AAW2RQM9-F1
#
_entry.id   AF-A0AAW2RQM9-F1
#
_cell.length_a   1.000
_cell.length_b   1.000
_cell.length_c   1.000
_cell.angle_alpha   90.00
_cell.angle_beta   90.00
_cell.angle_gamma   90.00
#
_symmetry.space_group_name_H-M   'P 1'
#
loop_
_entity.id
_entity.type
_entity.pdbx_description
1 polymer ?
#
loop_
_entity_poly.entity_id
_entity_poly.type
_entity_poly.pdbx_seq_one_letter_code
_entity_poly.pdbx_strand_id
1 'polypeptide(L)'
;MERSSSLLVHFDKGTPALANEIKEALEGNDVPAKIDAMKNAIMLLLNGDTLPQLFITIVRYVLPSEDHTIQKLLLLYLEIIDKTDGKGRVLPEMILICQNLRNNLQHPNEYIRGVTLRFLCRLNEVEIIEPLIPSIISNLEHRHPFVRRQAILAVMSIYKLPQGEQLLVDAPETIQRCLSTESDPSARRNAFLMLFNCAQDRAIDYLLTNVDRVSDWGNSCRWLFWS
;
A
#
# COMPACT_ATOMS: atom_id res chain seq x y z
N MET A 1 6.11 24.22 3.17
CA MET A 1 4.66 24.05 3.45
C MET A 1 3.99 23.86 2.10
N GLU A 2 3.92 22.62 1.60
CA GLU A 2 3.25 22.31 0.34
C GLU A 2 1.75 22.52 0.53
N ARG A 3 1.15 23.40 -0.28
CA ARG A 3 -0.29 23.63 -0.25
C ARG A 3 -0.96 22.39 -0.84
N SER A 4 -1.80 21.73 -0.05
CA SER A 4 -2.71 20.69 -0.55
C SER A 4 -3.62 21.32 -1.61
N SER A 5 -3.34 21.03 -2.88
CA SER A 5 -4.22 21.40 -3.99
C SER A 5 -5.33 20.36 -4.05
N SER A 6 -6.49 20.70 -3.51
CA SER A 6 -7.70 19.88 -3.63
C SER A 6 -8.37 20.19 -4.98
N LEU A 7 -8.36 19.23 -5.90
CA LEU A 7 -9.18 19.30 -7.12
C LEU A 7 -10.58 18.80 -6.78
N LEU A 8 -11.57 19.70 -6.79
CA LEU A 8 -12.97 19.34 -6.67
C LEU A 8 -13.47 18.86 -8.05
N VAL A 9 -13.66 17.56 -8.22
CA VAL A 9 -14.31 17.00 -9.41
C VAL A 9 -15.80 16.88 -9.10
N HIS A 10 -16.61 17.76 -9.67
CA HIS A 10 -18.07 17.67 -9.56
C HIS A 10 -18.56 16.43 -10.31
N PHE A 11 -19.17 15.50 -9.58
CA PHE A 11 -19.90 14.37 -10.14
C PHE A 11 -21.35 14.48 -9.67
N ASP A 12 -22.31 14.23 -10.57
CA ASP A 12 -23.72 14.26 -10.19
C ASP A 12 -23.98 13.25 -9.06
N LYS A 13 -24.74 13.66 -8.04
CA LYS A 13 -25.06 12.81 -6.88
C LYS A 13 -25.51 11.43 -7.32
N GLY A 14 -25.02 10.38 -6.65
CA GLY A 14 -25.37 9.00 -6.94
C GLY A 14 -26.88 8.80 -6.90
N THR A 15 -27.51 8.63 -8.07
CA THR A 15 -28.91 8.22 -8.13
C THR A 15 -29.00 6.71 -7.87
N PRO A 16 -30.11 6.20 -7.29
CA PRO A 16 -30.32 4.76 -7.16
C PRO A 16 -30.23 4.00 -8.50
N ALA A 17 -30.59 4.66 -9.61
CA ALA A 17 -30.44 4.12 -10.96
C ALA A 17 -28.96 3.88 -11.30
N LEU A 18 -28.09 4.88 -11.08
CA LEU A 18 -26.67 4.76 -11.34
C LEU A 18 -26.01 3.65 -10.49
N ALA A 19 -26.40 3.52 -9.22
CA ALA A 19 -25.89 2.44 -8.36
C ALA A 19 -26.26 1.05 -8.90
N ASN A 20 -27.47 0.89 -9.45
CA ASN A 20 -27.90 -0.36 -10.08
C ASN A 20 -27.16 -0.61 -11.41
N GLU A 21 -26.97 0.41 -12.24
CA GLU A 21 -26.21 0.30 -13.49
C GLU A 21 -24.75 -0.12 -13.23
N ILE A 22 -24.10 0.47 -12.23
CA ILE A 22 -22.76 0.07 -11.80
C ILE A 22 -22.77 -1.40 -11.38
N LYS A 23 -23.73 -1.80 -10.55
CA LYS A 23 -23.85 -3.18 -10.08
C LYS A 23 -23.98 -4.15 -11.25
N GLU A 24 -24.89 -3.90 -12.18
CA GLU A 24 -25.12 -4.75 -13.36
C GLU A 24 -23.86 -4.86 -14.24
N ALA A 25 -23.16 -3.74 -14.47
CA ALA A 25 -21.91 -3.74 -15.22
C ALA A 25 -20.80 -4.54 -14.53
N LEU A 26 -20.70 -4.47 -13.20
CA LEU A 26 -19.74 -5.26 -12.43
C LEU A 26 -20.05 -6.77 -12.44
N GLU A 27 -21.34 -7.14 -12.46
CA GLU A 27 -21.80 -8.54 -12.55
C GLU A 27 -21.59 -9.15 -13.94
N GLY A 28 -21.52 -8.32 -14.98
CA GLY A 28 -21.23 -8.74 -16.36
C GLY A 28 -19.83 -9.32 -16.55
N ASN A 29 -19.49 -9.66 -17.79
CA ASN A 29 -18.15 -10.17 -18.16
C ASN A 29 -17.36 -9.20 -19.04
N ASP A 30 -17.93 -8.04 -19.39
CA ASP A 30 -17.28 -7.05 -20.24
C ASP A 30 -16.24 -6.24 -19.46
N VAL A 31 -14.96 -6.40 -19.81
CA VAL A 31 -13.83 -5.78 -19.09
C VAL A 31 -13.87 -4.24 -19.20
N PRO A 32 -14.07 -3.63 -20.38
CA PRO A 32 -14.27 -2.18 -20.49
C PRO A 32 -15.42 -1.65 -19.63
N ALA A 33 -16.60 -2.28 -19.66
CA ALA A 33 -17.72 -1.88 -18.82
C ALA A 33 -17.40 -1.99 -17.32
N LYS A 34 -16.68 -3.05 -16.88
CA LYS A 34 -16.22 -3.17 -15.50
C LYS A 34 -15.26 -2.06 -15.09
N ILE A 35 -14.34 -1.69 -15.99
CA ILE A 35 -13.38 -0.61 -15.73
C ILE A 35 -14.13 0.70 -15.52
N ASP A 36 -15.09 1.03 -16.36
CA ASP A 36 -15.86 2.27 -16.24
C ASP A 36 -16.79 2.24 -15.02
N ALA A 37 -17.41 1.09 -14.73
CA ALA A 37 -18.19 0.90 -13.50
C ALA A 37 -17.35 1.07 -12.23
N MET A 38 -16.11 0.54 -12.20
CA MET A 38 -15.18 0.73 -11.08
C MET A 38 -14.77 2.19 -10.91
N LYS A 39 -14.49 2.91 -12.01
CA LYS A 39 -14.22 4.36 -11.94
C LYS A 39 -15.41 5.13 -11.36
N ASN A 40 -16.62 4.83 -11.84
CA ASN A 40 -17.84 5.46 -11.33
C ASN A 40 -18.07 5.16 -9.84
N ALA A 41 -17.86 3.92 -9.41
CA ALA A 41 -17.95 3.54 -7.99
C ALA A 41 -16.97 4.34 -7.11
N ILE A 42 -15.72 4.51 -7.56
CA ILE A 42 -14.71 5.31 -6.86
C ILE A 42 -15.11 6.78 -6.82
N MET A 43 -15.61 7.33 -7.93
CA MET A 43 -16.08 8.71 -8.00
C MET A 43 -17.24 8.96 -7.03
N LEU A 44 -18.19 8.04 -6.90
CA LEU A 44 -19.29 8.15 -5.92
C LEU A 44 -18.75 8.17 -4.48
N LEU A 45 -17.83 7.25 -4.15
CA LEU A 45 -17.20 7.22 -2.83
C LEU A 45 -16.44 8.52 -2.50
N LEU A 46 -15.69 9.08 -3.46
CA LEU A 46 -14.96 10.34 -3.27
C LEU A 46 -15.88 11.54 -3.04
N ASN A 47 -17.11 11.49 -3.55
CA ASN A 47 -18.14 12.51 -3.31
C ASN A 47 -18.91 12.29 -1.99
N GLY A 48 -18.57 11.26 -1.22
CA GLY A 48 -19.18 10.95 0.06
C GLY A 48 -20.40 10.02 -0.02
N ASP A 49 -20.75 9.54 -1.21
CA ASP A 49 -21.85 8.58 -1.37
C ASP A 49 -21.38 7.17 -1.03
N THR A 50 -21.82 6.62 0.10
CA THR A 50 -21.51 5.24 0.49
C THR A 50 -22.55 4.28 -0.09
N LEU A 51 -22.10 3.25 -0.81
CA LEU A 51 -22.94 2.18 -1.36
C LEU A 51 -22.49 0.81 -0.85
N PRO A 52 -22.88 0.40 0.38
CA PRO A 52 -22.44 -0.86 0.98
C PRO A 52 -22.74 -2.09 0.13
N GLN A 53 -23.85 -2.07 -0.64
CA GLN A 53 -24.23 -3.16 -1.53
C GLN A 53 -23.23 -3.38 -2.67
N LEU A 54 -22.53 -2.33 -3.14
CA LEU A 54 -21.50 -2.46 -4.16
C LEU A 54 -20.28 -3.21 -3.64
N PHE A 55 -19.98 -3.14 -2.34
CA PHE A 55 -18.81 -3.83 -1.78
C PHE A 55 -18.91 -5.34 -1.98
N ILE A 56 -20.08 -5.94 -1.70
CA ILE A 56 -20.32 -7.37 -1.92
C ILE A 56 -20.18 -7.73 -3.40
N THR A 57 -20.72 -6.92 -4.30
CA THR A 57 -20.59 -7.11 -5.75
C THR A 57 -19.12 -7.04 -6.19
N ILE A 58 -18.33 -6.09 -5.67
CA ILE A 58 -16.91 -5.94 -5.98
C ILE A 58 -16.12 -7.16 -5.49
N VAL A 59 -16.34 -7.59 -4.24
CA VAL A 59 -15.69 -8.78 -3.69
C VAL A 59 -16.00 -10.03 -4.52
N ARG A 60 -17.21 -10.15 -5.07
CA ARG A 60 -17.62 -11.32 -5.85
C ARG A 60 -17.15 -11.30 -7.31
N TYR A 61 -17.22 -10.16 -7.99
CA TYR A 61 -17.08 -10.08 -9.44
C TYR A 61 -15.88 -9.28 -9.94
N VAL A 62 -15.22 -8.52 -9.06
CA VAL A 62 -14.06 -7.67 -9.38
C VAL A 62 -12.79 -8.24 -8.76
N LEU A 63 -12.82 -8.62 -7.47
CA LEU A 63 -11.69 -9.23 -6.76
C LEU A 63 -11.02 -10.40 -7.52
N PRO A 64 -11.76 -11.34 -8.15
CA PRO A 64 -11.15 -12.45 -8.89
C PRO A 64 -10.63 -12.07 -10.28
N SER A 65 -10.78 -10.83 -10.74
CA SER A 65 -10.35 -10.42 -12.08
C SER A 65 -8.83 -10.47 -12.25
N GLU A 66 -8.35 -10.99 -13.38
CA GLU A 66 -6.92 -11.00 -13.71
C GLU A 66 -6.49 -9.71 -14.45
N ASP A 67 -7.43 -8.84 -14.82
CA ASP A 67 -7.12 -7.60 -15.54
C ASP A 67 -6.37 -6.61 -14.64
N HIS A 68 -5.20 -6.16 -15.10
CA HIS A 68 -4.32 -5.28 -14.34
C HIS A 68 -4.94 -3.90 -14.07
N THR A 69 -5.81 -3.40 -14.94
CA THR A 69 -6.48 -2.10 -14.75
C THR A 69 -7.55 -2.23 -13.68
N ILE A 70 -8.34 -3.30 -13.74
CA ILE A 70 -9.33 -3.63 -12.71
C ILE A 70 -8.67 -3.81 -11.35
N GLN A 71 -7.57 -4.56 -11.26
CA GLN A 71 -6.84 -4.75 -10.00
C GLN A 71 -6.30 -3.43 -9.41
N LYS A 72 -5.82 -2.50 -10.25
CA LYS A 72 -5.43 -1.16 -9.78
C LYS A 72 -6.60 -0.37 -9.23
N LEU A 73 -7.73 -0.38 -9.95
CA LEU A 73 -8.95 0.31 -9.51
C LEU A 73 -9.50 -0.30 -8.22
N LEU A 74 -9.41 -1.63 -8.08
CA LEU A 74 -9.78 -2.33 -6.85
C LEU A 74 -8.95 -1.84 -5.66
N LEU A 75 -7.62 -1.74 -5.79
CA LEU A 75 -6.79 -1.22 -4.70
C LEU A 75 -7.11 0.24 -4.34
N LEU A 76 -7.44 1.08 -5.34
CA LEU A 76 -7.88 2.46 -5.10
C LEU A 76 -9.24 2.50 -4.37
N TYR A 77 -10.18 1.64 -4.78
CA TYR A 77 -11.46 1.50 -4.11
C TYR A 77 -11.27 1.07 -2.65
N LEU A 78 -10.45 0.03 -2.41
CA LEU A 78 -10.15 -0.49 -1.07
C LEU A 78 -9.48 0.55 -0.16
N GLU A 79 -8.74 1.50 -0.73
CA GLU A 79 -8.12 2.58 0.05
C GLU A 79 -9.18 3.50 0.67
N ILE A 80 -10.28 3.77 -0.06
CA ILE A 80 -11.29 4.77 0.30
C ILE A 80 -12.36 4.21 1.23
N ILE A 81 -12.74 2.94 1.10
CA ILE A 81 -13.83 2.37 1.90
C ILE A 81 -13.47 2.24 3.39
N ASP A 82 -14.51 2.28 4.23
CA ASP A 82 -14.42 1.83 5.61
C ASP A 82 -14.26 0.30 5.65
N LYS A 83 -13.23 -0.17 6.34
CA LYS A 83 -12.88 -1.60 6.44
C LYS A 83 -13.44 -2.25 7.71
N THR A 84 -14.18 -1.46 8.50
CA THR A 84 -14.76 -1.88 9.79
C THR A 84 -16.26 -1.62 9.82
N ASP A 85 -16.98 -2.38 10.65
CA ASP A 85 -18.38 -2.15 10.94
C ASP A 85 -18.56 -0.94 11.90
N GLY A 86 -19.82 -0.55 12.16
CA GLY A 86 -20.12 0.55 13.10
C GLY A 86 -19.70 0.29 14.56
N LYS A 87 -19.16 -0.90 14.88
CA LYS A 87 -18.60 -1.24 16.19
C LYS A 87 -17.07 -1.29 16.16
N GLY A 88 -16.44 -0.96 15.04
CA GLY A 88 -14.98 -0.95 14.85
C GLY A 88 -14.38 -2.33 14.57
N ARG A 89 -15.19 -3.35 14.26
CA ARG A 89 -14.69 -4.71 13.93
C ARG A 89 -14.46 -4.81 12.43
N VAL A 90 -13.38 -5.47 12.01
CA VAL A 90 -13.09 -5.67 10.59
C VAL A 90 -14.21 -6.44 9.89
N LEU A 91 -14.57 -6.00 8.68
CA LEU A 91 -15.63 -6.63 7.88
C LEU A 91 -15.22 -8.07 7.49
N PRO A 92 -16.13 -9.07 7.57
CA PRO A 92 -15.79 -10.47 7.23
C PRO A 92 -15.23 -10.66 5.82
N GLU A 93 -15.68 -9.86 4.85
CA GLU A 93 -15.21 -9.88 3.48
C GLU A 93 -13.72 -9.52 3.36
N MET A 94 -13.15 -8.83 4.35
CA MET A 94 -11.72 -8.52 4.39
C MET A 94 -10.86 -9.78 4.45
N ILE A 95 -11.40 -10.93 4.88
CA ILE A 95 -10.69 -12.21 4.81
C ILE A 95 -10.31 -12.55 3.37
N LEU A 96 -11.25 -12.40 2.41
CA LEU A 96 -10.99 -12.66 0.99
C LEU A 96 -10.01 -11.64 0.41
N ILE A 97 -10.13 -10.38 0.82
CA ILE A 97 -9.22 -9.31 0.40
C ILE A 97 -7.80 -9.58 0.93
N CYS A 98 -7.64 -10.00 2.19
CA CYS A 98 -6.36 -10.38 2.76
C CYS A 98 -5.72 -11.51 1.96
N GLN A 99 -6.49 -12.54 1.59
CA GLN A 99 -5.99 -13.64 0.77
C GLN A 99 -5.52 -13.15 -0.61
N ASN A 100 -6.29 -12.26 -1.26
CA ASN A 100 -5.90 -11.67 -2.54
C ASN A 100 -4.62 -10.82 -2.42
N LEU A 101 -4.53 -9.95 -1.40
CA LEU A 101 -3.34 -9.14 -1.15
C LEU A 101 -2.11 -10.01 -0.89
N ARG A 102 -2.26 -11.10 -0.12
CA ARG A 102 -1.18 -12.07 0.13
C ARG A 102 -0.70 -12.72 -1.16
N ASN A 103 -1.62 -13.10 -2.05
CA ASN A 103 -1.28 -13.64 -3.36
C ASN A 103 -0.54 -12.60 -4.21
N ASN A 104 -0.99 -11.35 -4.20
CA ASN A 104 -0.36 -10.25 -4.93
C ASN A 104 1.08 -9.96 -4.45
N LEU A 105 1.33 -10.05 -3.13
CA LEU A 105 2.67 -9.92 -2.54
C LEU A 105 3.64 -11.04 -2.96
N GLN A 106 3.11 -12.16 -3.44
CA GLN A 106 3.88 -13.33 -3.91
C GLN A 106 3.82 -13.47 -5.44
N HIS A 107 3.14 -12.56 -6.14
CA HIS A 107 2.91 -12.63 -7.58
C HIS A 107 4.21 -12.56 -8.39
N PRO A 108 4.39 -13.28 -9.50
CA PRO A 108 5.63 -13.25 -10.30
C PRO A 108 5.96 -11.85 -10.86
N ASN A 109 4.94 -11.04 -11.16
CA ASN A 109 5.08 -9.67 -11.65
C ASN A 109 5.50 -8.70 -10.53
N GLU A 110 6.68 -8.09 -10.66
CA GLU A 110 7.23 -7.14 -9.68
C GLU A 110 6.36 -5.88 -9.49
N TYR A 111 5.65 -5.48 -10.54
CA TYR A 111 4.77 -4.32 -10.48
C TYR A 111 3.56 -4.57 -9.58
N ILE A 112 2.94 -5.75 -9.67
CA ILE A 112 1.81 -6.15 -8.82
C ILE A 112 2.24 -6.17 -7.34
N ARG A 113 3.40 -6.76 -7.05
CA ARG A 113 3.98 -6.73 -5.71
C ARG A 113 4.17 -5.31 -5.20
N GLY A 114 4.81 -4.45 -5.99
CA GLY A 114 5.14 -3.09 -5.57
C GLY A 114 3.94 -2.16 -5.42
N VAL A 115 2.91 -2.28 -6.27
CA VAL A 115 1.65 -1.54 -6.08
C VAL A 115 0.91 -2.02 -4.84
N THR A 116 0.90 -3.33 -4.59
CA THR A 116 0.31 -3.90 -3.37
C THR A 116 1.04 -3.39 -2.11
N LEU A 117 2.37 -3.45 -2.08
CA LEU A 117 3.18 -2.91 -0.99
C LEU A 117 2.93 -1.41 -0.76
N ARG A 118 2.73 -0.64 -1.83
CA ARG A 118 2.37 0.78 -1.74
C ARG A 118 0.99 0.97 -1.10
N PHE A 119 0.01 0.17 -1.51
CA PHE A 119 -1.33 0.18 -0.92
C PHE A 119 -1.27 -0.13 0.59
N LEU A 120 -0.46 -1.10 1.02
CA LEU A 120 -0.31 -1.45 2.44
C LEU A 120 0.26 -0.31 3.29
N CYS A 121 0.97 0.67 2.69
CA CYS A 121 1.43 1.85 3.42
C CYS A 121 0.27 2.77 3.88
N ARG A 122 -0.95 2.55 3.37
CA ARG A 122 -2.14 3.35 3.67
C ARG A 122 -3.19 2.61 4.50
N LEU A 123 -2.91 1.36 4.88
CA LEU A 123 -3.79 0.61 5.78
C LEU A 123 -3.44 0.91 7.24
N ASN A 124 -4.48 0.96 8.07
CA ASN A 124 -4.35 1.19 9.52
C ASN A 124 -4.86 0.01 10.35
N GLU A 125 -5.60 -0.90 9.73
CA GLU A 125 -6.28 -2.02 10.37
C GLU A 125 -5.28 -3.15 10.63
N VAL A 126 -4.79 -3.24 11.87
CA VAL A 126 -3.80 -4.23 12.31
C VAL A 126 -4.22 -5.66 11.97
N GLU A 127 -5.49 -6.02 12.20
CA GLU A 127 -6.03 -7.36 11.91
C GLU A 127 -5.91 -7.76 10.42
N ILE A 128 -5.87 -6.78 9.50
CA ILE A 128 -5.66 -7.02 8.07
C ILE A 128 -4.17 -7.12 7.74
N ILE A 129 -3.34 -6.33 8.41
CA ILE A 129 -1.90 -6.22 8.14
C ILE A 129 -1.13 -7.41 8.71
N GLU A 130 -1.44 -7.82 9.93
CA GLU A 130 -0.77 -8.90 10.67
C GLU A 130 -0.58 -10.19 9.83
N PRO A 131 -1.62 -10.76 9.17
CA PRO A 131 -1.44 -11.96 8.36
C PRO A 131 -0.57 -11.76 7.11
N LEU A 132 -0.32 -10.52 6.70
CA LEU A 132 0.47 -10.16 5.51
C LEU A 132 1.96 -9.95 5.84
N ILE A 133 2.31 -9.70 7.11
CA ILE A 133 3.67 -9.38 7.56
C ILE A 133 4.73 -10.35 6.99
N PRO A 134 4.57 -11.69 7.05
CA PRO A 134 5.59 -12.60 6.52
C PRO A 134 5.86 -12.38 5.03
N SER A 135 4.81 -12.11 4.24
CA SER A 135 4.95 -11.82 2.82
C SER A 135 5.57 -10.45 2.58
N ILE A 136 5.27 -9.45 3.39
CA ILE A 136 5.91 -8.12 3.30
C ILE A 136 7.41 -8.21 3.58
N ILE A 137 7.82 -8.89 4.65
CA ILE A 137 9.23 -9.04 5.03
C ILE A 137 10.01 -9.82 3.97
N SER A 138 9.43 -10.88 3.39
CA SER A 138 10.07 -11.64 2.30
C SER A 138 10.40 -10.77 1.07
N ASN A 139 9.64 -9.70 0.84
CA ASN A 139 9.87 -8.78 -0.28
C ASN A 139 11.05 -7.82 -0.06
N LEU A 140 11.63 -7.73 1.14
CA LEU A 140 12.87 -6.99 1.40
C LEU A 140 14.08 -7.63 0.71
N GLU A 141 14.03 -8.94 0.44
CA GLU A 141 15.10 -9.70 -0.23
C GLU A 141 14.80 -9.93 -1.73
N HIS A 142 13.76 -9.29 -2.27
CA HIS A 142 13.36 -9.49 -3.65
C HIS A 142 14.46 -9.05 -4.63
N ARG A 143 14.66 -9.78 -5.73
CA ARG A 143 15.70 -9.48 -6.74
C ARG A 143 15.64 -8.07 -7.32
N HIS A 144 14.42 -7.56 -7.50
CA HIS A 144 14.16 -6.29 -8.18
C HIS A 144 14.13 -5.10 -7.20
N PRO A 145 14.94 -4.05 -7.39
CA PRO A 145 15.04 -2.90 -6.48
C PRO A 145 13.71 -2.18 -6.22
N PHE A 146 12.87 -2.05 -7.26
CA PHE A 146 11.51 -1.50 -7.12
C PHE A 146 10.72 -2.16 -5.98
N VAL A 147 10.75 -3.49 -5.89
CA VAL A 147 9.99 -4.24 -4.87
C VAL A 147 10.59 -4.01 -3.49
N ARG A 148 11.92 -4.12 -3.35
CA ARG A 148 12.61 -3.87 -2.07
C ARG A 148 12.34 -2.46 -1.55
N ARG A 149 12.43 -1.45 -2.42
CA ARG A 149 12.10 -0.06 -2.08
C ARG A 149 10.68 0.09 -1.54
N GLN A 150 9.70 -0.56 -2.16
CA GLN A 150 8.31 -0.52 -1.70
C GLN A 150 8.12 -1.33 -0.40
N ALA A 151 8.84 -2.44 -0.23
CA ALA A 151 8.79 -3.25 0.98
C ALA A 151 9.33 -2.49 2.20
N ILE A 152 10.45 -1.78 2.04
CA ILE A 152 11.01 -0.92 3.09
C ILE A 152 10.01 0.17 3.50
N LEU A 153 9.32 0.80 2.53
CA LEU A 153 8.28 1.80 2.84
C LEU A 153 7.08 1.18 3.57
N ALA A 154 6.66 -0.02 3.18
CA ALA A 154 5.58 -0.73 3.84
C ALA A 154 5.95 -1.06 5.30
N VAL A 155 7.14 -1.63 5.52
CA VAL A 155 7.66 -1.93 6.86
C VAL A 155 7.74 -0.66 7.72
N MET A 156 8.29 0.43 7.17
CA MET A 156 8.34 1.73 7.87
C MET A 156 6.95 2.25 8.23
N SER A 157 5.96 2.10 7.34
CA SER A 157 4.59 2.59 7.56
C SER A 157 3.88 1.76 8.63
N ILE A 158 4.03 0.43 8.58
CA ILE A 158 3.45 -0.50 9.57
C ILE A 158 4.09 -0.27 10.95
N TYR A 159 5.40 -0.05 11.01
CA TYR A 159 6.10 0.21 12.27
C TYR A 159 5.60 1.49 12.96
N LYS A 160 5.09 2.47 12.20
CA LYS A 160 4.51 3.72 12.72
C LYS A 160 3.07 3.58 13.22
N LEU A 161 2.40 2.45 12.96
CA LEU A 161 1.04 2.23 13.46
C LEU A 161 1.05 2.09 14.99
N PRO A 162 -0.11 2.28 15.66
CA PRO A 162 -0.25 1.91 17.05
C PRO A 162 0.14 0.44 17.26
N GLN A 163 1.06 0.19 18.20
CA GLN A 163 1.64 -1.15 18.46
C GLN A 163 2.43 -1.75 17.27
N GLY A 164 2.81 -0.94 16.27
CA GLY A 164 3.62 -1.38 15.12
C GLY A 164 4.95 -2.01 15.53
N GLU A 165 5.57 -1.53 16.60
CA GLU A 165 6.81 -2.10 17.16
C GLU A 165 6.62 -3.54 17.68
N GLN A 166 5.42 -3.88 18.17
CA GLN A 166 5.09 -5.23 18.63
C GLN A 166 4.79 -6.17 17.45
N LEU A 167 4.18 -5.65 16.39
CA LEU A 167 3.94 -6.39 15.15
C LEU A 167 5.24 -6.72 14.41
N LEU A 168 6.23 -5.82 14.52
CA LEU A 168 7.47 -5.85 13.76
C LEU A 168 8.69 -5.67 14.67
N VAL A 169 8.80 -6.53 15.69
CA VAL A 169 9.84 -6.45 16.73
C VAL A 169 11.25 -6.39 16.14
N ASP A 170 11.55 -7.26 15.17
CA ASP A 170 12.89 -7.37 14.56
C ASP A 170 13.08 -6.46 13.33
N ALA A 171 12.18 -5.50 13.10
CA ALA A 171 12.26 -4.66 11.92
C ALA A 171 13.48 -3.73 11.88
N PRO A 172 13.91 -3.08 12.98
CA PRO A 172 15.15 -2.31 12.99
C PRO A 172 16.38 -3.13 12.59
N GLU A 173 16.54 -4.34 13.14
CA GLU A 173 17.62 -5.28 12.83
C GLU A 173 17.56 -5.72 11.37
N THR A 174 16.36 -6.05 10.90
CA THR A 174 16.14 -6.52 9.52
C THR A 174 16.43 -5.42 8.50
N ILE A 175 16.03 -4.18 8.78
CA ILE A 175 16.27 -3.04 7.91
C ILE A 175 17.74 -2.61 7.94
N GLN A 176 18.43 -2.72 9.07
CA GLN A 176 19.89 -2.52 9.11
C GLN A 176 20.63 -3.55 8.25
N ARG A 177 20.25 -4.83 8.31
CA ARG A 177 20.81 -5.86 7.42
C ARG A 177 20.55 -5.51 5.95
N CYS A 178 19.30 -5.18 5.60
CA CYS A 178 18.94 -4.74 4.25
C CYS A 178 19.80 -3.56 3.78
N LEU A 179 19.96 -2.54 4.63
CA LEU A 179 20.72 -1.33 4.35
C LEU A 179 22.21 -1.60 4.08
N SER A 180 22.79 -2.59 4.76
CA SER A 180 24.20 -2.99 4.57
C SER A 180 24.50 -3.58 3.19
N THR A 181 23.51 -4.26 2.58
CA THR A 181 23.65 -4.94 1.29
C THR A 181 23.00 -4.17 0.13
N GLU A 182 22.21 -3.13 0.41
CA GLU A 182 21.41 -2.46 -0.62
C GLU A 182 22.27 -1.57 -1.53
N SER A 183 22.12 -1.79 -2.84
CA SER A 183 22.83 -1.06 -3.89
C SER A 183 21.98 0.05 -4.50
N ASP A 184 20.65 -0.06 -4.48
CA ASP A 184 19.75 0.97 -5.02
C ASP A 184 19.72 2.21 -4.11
N PRO A 185 20.05 3.41 -4.61
CA PRO A 185 20.08 4.62 -3.79
C PRO A 185 18.73 4.96 -3.14
N SER A 186 17.63 4.69 -3.82
CA SER A 186 16.29 5.03 -3.31
C SER A 186 15.86 4.07 -2.19
N ALA A 187 16.12 2.77 -2.34
CA ALA A 187 15.90 1.79 -1.29
C ALA A 187 16.79 2.07 -0.07
N ARG A 188 18.09 2.35 -0.30
CA ARG A 188 19.04 2.74 0.76
C ARG A 188 18.56 3.97 1.54
N ARG A 189 18.13 5.02 0.84
CA ARG A 189 17.54 6.23 1.46
C ARG A 189 16.38 5.87 2.38
N ASN A 190 15.45 5.03 1.90
CA ASN A 190 14.26 4.66 2.68
C ASN A 190 14.61 3.81 3.90
N ALA A 191 15.57 2.89 3.78
CA ALA A 191 16.02 2.04 4.88
C ALA A 191 16.71 2.89 5.96
N PHE A 192 17.61 3.79 5.55
CA PHE A 192 18.24 4.73 6.46
C PHE A 192 17.20 5.62 7.16
N LEU A 193 16.24 6.18 6.41
CA LEU A 193 15.18 7.01 6.98
C LEU A 193 14.34 6.25 8.02
N MET A 194 14.13 4.95 7.84
CA MET A 194 13.41 4.15 8.82
C MET A 194 14.23 4.04 10.10
N LEU A 195 15.50 3.62 10.00
CA LEU A 195 16.39 3.50 11.16
C LEU A 195 16.57 4.84 11.86
N PHE A 196 16.70 5.94 11.12
CA PHE A 196 16.81 7.27 11.71
C PHE A 196 15.59 7.64 12.58
N ASN A 197 14.40 7.14 12.22
CA ASN A 197 13.18 7.44 12.97
C ASN A 197 12.93 6.47 14.14
N CYS A 198 13.33 5.19 14.04
CA CYS A 198 13.01 4.19 15.08
C CYS A 198 14.22 3.61 15.84
N ALA A 199 15.43 3.75 15.32
CA ALA A 199 16.66 3.18 15.88
C ALA A 199 17.87 4.04 15.53
N GLN A 200 17.91 5.26 16.09
CA GLN A 200 18.93 6.28 15.77
C GLN A 200 20.36 5.78 15.91
N ASP A 201 20.65 5.00 16.96
CA ASP A 201 22.00 4.44 17.18
C ASP A 201 22.47 3.59 15.98
N ARG A 202 21.57 2.77 15.41
CA ARG A 202 21.87 1.96 14.21
C ARG A 202 22.08 2.84 12.96
N ALA A 203 21.33 3.94 12.86
CA ALA A 203 21.48 4.87 11.75
C ALA A 203 22.81 5.64 11.83
N ILE A 204 23.20 6.08 13.03
CA ILE A 204 24.46 6.77 13.30
C ILE A 204 25.64 5.83 13.02
N ASP A 205 25.60 4.59 13.52
CA ASP A 205 26.63 3.58 13.27
C ASP A 205 26.85 3.33 11.76
N TYR A 206 25.75 3.24 10.99
CA TYR A 206 25.82 3.12 9.54
C TYR A 206 26.47 4.35 8.89
N LEU A 207 26.12 5.56 9.33
CA LEU A 207 26.69 6.80 8.81
C LEU A 207 28.19 6.90 9.11
N LEU A 208 28.60 6.64 10.35
CA LEU A 208 30.00 6.68 10.77
C LEU A 208 30.85 5.68 9.99
N THR A 209 30.34 4.46 9.78
CA THR A 209 31.02 3.42 9.00
C THR A 209 31.20 3.80 7.52
N ASN A 210 30.37 4.70 6.99
CA ASN A 210 30.38 5.09 5.59
C ASN A 210 30.76 6.56 5.34
N VAL A 211 31.23 7.28 6.35
CA VAL A 211 31.44 8.74 6.32
C VAL A 211 32.27 9.20 5.12
N ASP A 212 33.34 8.47 4.81
CA ASP A 212 34.25 8.77 3.69
C ASP A 212 33.61 8.60 2.32
N ARG A 213 32.53 7.81 2.23
CA ARG A 213 31.81 7.50 0.97
C ARG A 213 30.55 8.34 0.78
N VAL A 214 30.15 9.14 1.79
CA VAL A 214 28.93 9.96 1.73
C VAL A 214 29.00 10.99 0.60
N SER A 215 30.21 11.49 0.29
CA SER A 215 30.47 12.41 -0.85
C SER A 215 30.14 11.80 -2.21
N ASP A 216 30.03 10.48 -2.30
CA ASP A 216 29.77 9.75 -3.55
C ASP A 216 28.29 9.39 -3.68
N TRP A 217 27.51 9.53 -2.60
CA TRP A 217 26.09 9.17 -2.62
C TRP A 217 25.32 10.17 -3.49
N GLY A 218 24.41 9.69 -4.34
CA GLY A 218 23.58 10.57 -5.18
C GLY A 218 22.80 11.61 -4.36
N ASN A 219 22.43 12.73 -4.97
CA ASN A 219 21.80 13.87 -4.28
C ASN A 219 20.61 13.46 -3.38
N SER A 220 19.78 12.49 -3.80
CA SER A 220 18.63 11.99 -3.03
C SER A 220 18.98 11.41 -1.65
N CYS A 221 20.19 10.88 -1.45
CA CYS A 221 20.67 10.41 -0.15
C CYS A 221 21.32 11.55 0.65
N ARG A 222 22.03 12.48 0.00
CA ARG A 222 22.68 13.60 0.68
C ARG A 222 21.70 14.51 1.41
N TRP A 223 20.53 14.77 0.84
CA TRP A 223 19.53 15.63 1.46
C TRP A 223 19.08 15.18 2.85
N LEU A 224 19.18 13.88 3.20
CA LEU A 224 18.83 13.40 4.55
C LEU A 224 19.85 13.79 5.64
N PHE A 225 21.06 14.20 5.28
CA PHE A 225 22.14 14.47 6.24
C PHE A 225 22.39 15.96 6.51
N TRP A 226 21.74 16.85 5.75
CA TRP A 226 21.93 18.31 5.80
C TRP A 226 20.63 19.10 6.06
N SER A 227 19.57 18.45 6.55
CA SER A 227 18.35 19.09 7.07
C SER A 227 18.08 18.59 8.48
#